data_AF-A0A5D2W6S1-F1
#
_entry.id   AF-A0A5D2W6S1-F1
#
_cell.length_a   1.000
_cell.length_b   1.000
_cell.length_c   1.000
_cell.angle_alpha   90.00
_cell.angle_beta   90.00
_cell.angle_gamma   90.00
#
_symmetry.space_group_name_H-M   'P 1'
#
loop_
_entity.id
_entity.type
_entity.pdbx_description
1 polymer ?
#
loop_
_entity_poly.entity_id
_entity_poly.type
_entity_poly.pdbx_seq_one_letter_code
_entity_poly.pdbx_strand_id
1 'polypeptide(L)'
;MFSFLRESEEIPQNNPKLKAHAVKVFKMTCESAIQLREKGEVVVADTTLKYLGTVHVKSGVKDPHFEVVKEALLRTIEEAIGEEKWNEEMKNAWGEAYDQLAEAIKAEMKNHHDETA
;
A
#
# COMPACT_ATOMS: atom_id res chain seq x y z
N MET A 1 -3.99 4.02 10.79
CA MET A 1 -3.09 4.94 11.53
C MET A 1 -2.18 4.16 12.47
N PHE A 2 -0.90 4.49 12.49
CA PHE A 2 0.09 3.81 13.34
C PHE A 2 -0.17 4.08 14.83
N SER A 3 -0.54 3.04 15.60
CA SER A 3 -0.87 3.18 17.03
C SER A 3 0.28 3.74 17.87
N PHE A 4 1.53 3.42 17.49
CA PHE A 4 2.73 3.90 18.18
C PHE A 4 3.04 5.38 17.95
N LEU A 5 2.27 6.08 17.10
CA LEU A 5 2.37 7.53 16.90
C LEU A 5 1.23 8.30 17.59
N ARG A 6 0.27 7.60 18.21
CA ARG A 6 -0.97 8.23 18.72
C ARG A 6 -0.72 9.31 19.79
N GLU A 7 0.32 9.12 20.59
CA GLU A 7 0.69 10.01 21.70
C GLU A 7 1.95 10.85 21.39
N SER A 8 2.45 10.79 20.16
CA SER A 8 3.66 11.50 19.75
C SER A 8 3.30 12.75 18.98
N GLU A 9 3.79 13.91 19.41
CA GLU A 9 3.64 15.17 18.67
C GLU A 9 4.55 15.22 17.43
N GLU A 10 5.61 14.40 17.41
CA GLU A 10 6.57 14.31 16.31
C GLU A 10 6.62 12.90 15.73
N ILE A 11 7.06 12.77 14.47
CA ILE A 11 7.35 11.46 13.89
C ILE A 11 8.75 11.04 14.32
N PRO A 12 8.92 9.93 15.07
CA PRO A 12 10.23 9.52 15.54
C PRO A 12 11.18 9.24 14.39
N GLN A 13 12.33 9.89 14.40
CA GLN A 13 13.39 9.64 13.42
C GLN A 13 13.82 8.18 13.49
N ASN A 14 14.12 7.59 12.33
CA ASN A 14 14.62 6.23 12.21
C ASN A 14 13.74 5.12 12.81
N ASN A 15 12.43 5.35 12.97
CA ASN A 15 11.53 4.34 13.53
C ASN A 15 11.52 3.03 12.70
N PRO A 16 11.90 1.88 13.28
CA PRO A 16 11.99 0.62 12.54
C PRO A 16 10.64 0.11 12.04
N LYS A 17 9.53 0.44 12.71
CA LYS A 17 8.18 0.04 12.30
C LYS A 17 7.74 0.81 11.05
N LEU A 18 8.06 2.10 10.96
CA LEU A 18 7.80 2.89 9.75
C LEU A 18 8.62 2.36 8.57
N LYS A 19 9.92 2.11 8.78
CA LYS A 19 10.79 1.52 7.74
C LYS A 19 10.27 0.17 7.26
N ALA A 20 9.89 -0.71 8.18
CA ALA A 20 9.36 -2.03 7.84
C ALA A 20 8.04 -1.95 7.05
N HIS A 21 7.15 -1.02 7.41
CA HIS A 21 5.91 -0.81 6.66
C HIS A 21 6.18 -0.27 5.26
N ALA A 22 7.04 0.74 5.12
CA ALA A 22 7.42 1.30 3.82
C ALA A 22 7.98 0.21 2.89
N VAL A 23 8.92 -0.61 3.38
CA VAL A 23 9.48 -1.74 2.60
C VAL A 23 8.39 -2.71 2.15
N LYS A 24 7.40 -3.02 3.00
CA LYS A 24 6.29 -3.90 2.62
C LYS A 24 5.45 -3.30 1.50
N VAL A 25 5.14 -2.00 1.53
CA VAL A 25 4.39 -1.32 0.47
C VAL A 25 5.13 -1.42 -0.86
N PHE A 26 6.42 -1.08 -0.90
CA PHE A 26 7.23 -1.20 -2.12
C PHE A 26 7.29 -2.64 -2.64
N LYS A 27 7.59 -3.59 -1.74
CA LYS A 27 7.73 -5.01 -2.11
C LYS A 27 6.43 -5.58 -2.68
N MET A 28 5.31 -5.40 -1.98
CA MET A 28 4.04 -5.96 -2.43
C MET A 28 3.51 -5.27 -3.69
N THR A 29 3.77 -3.98 -3.88
CA THR A 29 3.44 -3.29 -5.14
C THR A 29 4.26 -3.84 -6.30
N CYS A 30 5.56 -4.07 -6.11
CA CYS A 30 6.41 -4.69 -7.12
C CYS A 30 5.98 -6.13 -7.44
N GLU A 31 5.65 -6.93 -6.42
CA GLU A 31 5.09 -8.28 -6.60
C GLU A 31 3.76 -8.25 -7.36
N SER A 32 2.93 -7.24 -7.14
CA SER A 32 1.67 -7.05 -7.86
C SER A 32 1.91 -6.72 -9.33
N ALA A 33 2.89 -5.87 -9.65
CA ALA A 33 3.29 -5.59 -11.03
C ALA A 33 3.79 -6.84 -11.76
N ILE A 34 4.59 -7.69 -11.09
CA ILE A 34 5.06 -8.97 -11.63
C ILE A 34 3.87 -9.88 -11.95
N GLN A 35 2.90 -9.98 -11.03
CA GLN A 35 1.72 -10.81 -11.22
C GLN A 35 0.81 -10.31 -12.34
N LEU A 36 0.58 -9.00 -12.44
CA LEU A 36 -0.17 -8.41 -13.55
C LEU A 36 0.48 -8.75 -14.90
N ARG A 37 1.81 -8.66 -14.99
CA ARG A 37 2.54 -9.07 -16.20
C ARG A 37 2.38 -10.55 -16.52
N GLU A 38 2.46 -11.42 -15.51
CA GLU A 38 2.50 -12.87 -15.70
C GLU A 38 1.13 -13.53 -15.85
N LYS A 39 0.11 -12.96 -15.19
CA LYS A 39 -1.21 -13.57 -15.01
C LYS A 39 -2.36 -12.67 -15.43
N GLY A 40 -2.13 -11.37 -15.58
CA GLY A 40 -3.19 -10.38 -15.85
C GLY A 40 -4.03 -10.00 -14.62
N GLU A 41 -3.68 -10.50 -13.44
CA GLU A 41 -4.39 -10.22 -12.18
C GLU A 41 -3.43 -10.23 -10.98
N VAL A 42 -3.82 -9.58 -9.89
CA VAL A 42 -3.09 -9.60 -8.61
C VAL A 42 -3.70 -10.64 -7.69
N VAL A 43 -2.92 -11.70 -7.38
CA VAL A 43 -3.33 -12.81 -6.52
C VAL A 43 -2.49 -12.80 -5.25
N VAL A 44 -3.03 -12.26 -4.17
CA VAL A 44 -2.44 -12.36 -2.84
C VAL A 44 -3.18 -13.45 -2.08
N ALA A 45 -2.45 -14.36 -1.42
CA ALA A 45 -3.05 -15.47 -0.68
C ALA A 45 -4.13 -14.99 0.30
N ASP A 46 -5.31 -15.63 0.30
CA ASP A 46 -6.49 -15.22 1.07
C ASP A 46 -6.21 -14.98 2.55
N THR A 47 -5.41 -15.83 3.19
CA THR A 47 -5.03 -15.69 4.60
C THR A 47 -4.25 -14.40 4.86
N THR A 48 -3.42 -13.99 3.90
CA THR A 48 -2.67 -12.74 3.96
C THR A 48 -3.57 -11.54 3.72
N LEU A 49 -4.46 -11.60 2.71
CA LEU A 49 -5.43 -10.52 2.45
C LEU A 49 -6.37 -10.27 3.62
N LYS A 50 -6.94 -11.33 4.22
CA LYS A 50 -7.78 -11.23 5.43
C LYS A 50 -7.05 -10.56 6.59
N TYR A 51 -5.80 -10.97 6.83
CA TYR A 51 -4.96 -10.35 7.85
C TYR A 51 -4.74 -8.87 7.56
N LEU A 52 -4.38 -8.52 6.32
CA LEU A 52 -4.15 -7.14 5.90
C LEU A 52 -5.42 -6.29 6.07
N GLY A 53 -6.58 -6.75 5.57
CA GLY A 53 -7.85 -6.05 5.75
C GLY A 53 -8.14 -5.78 7.22
N THR A 54 -8.03 -6.81 8.06
CA THR A 54 -8.25 -6.72 9.52
C THR A 54 -7.35 -5.66 10.18
N VAL A 55 -6.04 -5.67 9.91
CA VAL A 55 -5.13 -4.70 10.55
C VAL A 55 -5.35 -3.28 10.04
N HIS A 56 -5.75 -3.09 8.78
CA HIS A 56 -6.07 -1.77 8.24
C HIS A 56 -7.35 -1.21 8.87
N VAL A 57 -8.39 -2.03 9.02
CA VAL A 57 -9.64 -1.66 9.73
C VAL A 57 -9.36 -1.30 11.19
N LYS A 58 -8.68 -2.17 11.94
CA LYS A 58 -8.33 -1.91 13.35
C LYS A 58 -7.48 -0.66 13.54
N SER A 59 -6.70 -0.30 12.53
CA SER A 59 -5.89 0.92 12.54
C SER A 59 -6.67 2.17 12.13
N GLY A 60 -7.93 2.05 11.70
CA GLY A 60 -8.75 3.17 11.22
C GLY A 60 -8.30 3.73 9.87
N VAL A 61 -7.73 2.88 9.01
CA VAL A 61 -7.42 3.27 7.62
C VAL A 61 -8.72 3.46 6.83
N LYS A 62 -8.69 4.36 5.85
CA LYS A 62 -9.82 4.82 5.05
C LYS A 62 -9.35 5.00 3.62
N ASP A 63 -10.27 5.01 2.66
CA ASP A 63 -9.93 5.17 1.24
C ASP A 63 -8.99 6.36 0.93
N PRO A 64 -9.19 7.57 1.49
CA PRO A 64 -8.28 8.69 1.24
C PRO A 64 -6.83 8.44 1.68
N HIS A 65 -6.60 7.57 2.68
CA HIS A 65 -5.24 7.24 3.10
C HIS A 65 -4.50 6.40 2.05
N PHE A 66 -5.21 5.55 1.29
CA PHE A 66 -4.61 4.78 0.20
C PHE A 66 -4.18 5.71 -0.95
N GLU A 67 -4.99 6.72 -1.28
CA GLU A 67 -4.67 7.69 -2.33
C GLU A 67 -3.43 8.53 -1.96
N VAL A 68 -3.36 9.03 -0.72
CA VAL A 68 -2.19 9.78 -0.24
C VAL A 68 -0.92 8.92 -0.29
N VAL A 69 -1.01 7.63 0.06
CA VAL A 69 0.14 6.71 -0.01
C VAL A 69 0.54 6.43 -1.46
N LYS A 70 -0.42 6.30 -2.39
CA LYS A 70 -0.13 6.16 -3.82
C LYS A 70 0.64 7.36 -4.35
N GLU A 71 0.16 8.57 -4.08
CA GLU A 71 0.82 9.80 -4.51
C GLU A 71 2.22 9.94 -3.91
N ALA A 72 2.40 9.58 -2.64
CA ALA A 72 3.71 9.59 -1.99
C ALA A 72 4.64 8.53 -2.59
N LEU A 73 4.14 7.33 -2.88
CA LEU A 73 4.90 6.23 -3.49
C LEU A 73 5.43 6.65 -4.87
N LEU A 74 4.55 7.16 -5.74
CA LEU A 74 4.91 7.57 -7.10
C LEU A 74 5.95 8.70 -7.10
N ARG A 75 5.74 9.73 -6.28
CA ARG A 75 6.71 10.82 -6.11
C ARG A 75 8.06 10.32 -5.59
N THR A 76 8.04 9.39 -4.63
CA THR A 76 9.29 8.81 -4.08
C THR A 76 10.06 8.07 -5.16
N ILE A 77 9.37 7.34 -6.05
CA ILE A 77 10.02 6.62 -7.15
C ILE A 77 10.59 7.60 -8.18
N GLU A 78 9.80 8.61 -8.56
CA GLU A 78 10.21 9.70 -9.46
C GLU A 78 11.49 10.38 -8.96
N GLU A 79 11.51 10.82 -7.69
CA GLU A 79 12.68 11.42 -7.05
C GLU A 79 13.89 10.46 -7.03
N ALA A 80 13.67 9.17 -6.79
CA ALA A 80 14.74 8.18 -6.67
C ALA A 80 15.40 7.83 -8.02
N ILE A 81 14.64 7.82 -9.13
CA ILE A 81 15.19 7.48 -10.45
C ILE A 81 15.62 8.73 -11.24
N GLY A 82 15.11 9.90 -10.85
CA GLY A 82 15.34 11.20 -11.49
C GLY A 82 14.35 11.49 -12.62
N GLU A 83 14.02 12.78 -12.78
CA GLU A 83 13.03 13.28 -13.75
C GLU A 83 13.34 12.84 -15.20
N GLU A 84 14.62 12.73 -15.57
CA GLU A 84 15.02 12.32 -16.93
C GLU A 84 14.61 10.89 -17.29
N LYS A 85 14.46 10.00 -16.29
CA LYS A 85 14.08 8.59 -16.48
C LYS A 85 12.61 8.33 -16.15
N TRP A 86 11.97 9.25 -15.46
CA TRP A 86 10.57 9.16 -15.13
C TRP A 86 9.71 9.50 -16.34
N ASN A 87 8.68 8.70 -16.58
CA ASN A 87 7.74 8.90 -17.68
C ASN A 87 6.36 8.37 -17.30
N GLU A 88 5.36 8.71 -18.11
CA GLU A 88 3.97 8.30 -17.85
C GLU A 88 3.79 6.77 -17.87
N GLU A 89 4.60 6.02 -18.63
CA GLU A 89 4.55 4.55 -18.62
C GLU A 89 4.96 3.98 -17.26
N MET A 90 6.06 4.47 -16.68
CA MET A 90 6.53 4.07 -15.35
C MET A 90 5.50 4.44 -14.27
N LYS A 91 4.94 5.65 -14.34
CA LYS A 91 3.90 6.13 -13.42
C LYS A 91 2.67 5.24 -13.47
N ASN A 92 2.19 4.91 -14.67
CA ASN A 92 1.01 4.07 -14.85
C ASN A 92 1.27 2.64 -14.39
N ALA A 93 2.43 2.06 -14.70
CA ALA A 93 2.77 0.70 -14.27
C ALA A 93 2.81 0.55 -12.74
N TRP A 94 3.46 1.49 -12.04
CA TRP A 94 3.47 1.50 -10.57
C TRP A 94 2.10 1.84 -9.99
N GLY A 95 1.37 2.77 -10.61
CA GLY A 95 0.05 3.19 -10.19
C GLY A 95 -0.97 2.06 -10.25
N GLU A 96 -1.03 1.35 -11.38
CA GLU A 96 -1.94 0.23 -11.60
C GLU A 96 -1.64 -0.94 -10.66
N ALA A 97 -0.35 -1.29 -10.49
CA ALA A 97 0.05 -2.33 -9.56
C ALA A 97 -0.34 -1.99 -8.10
N TYR A 98 -0.22 -0.73 -7.71
CA TYR A 98 -0.64 -0.28 -6.39
C TYR A 98 -2.17 -0.30 -6.25
N ASP A 99 -2.90 0.17 -7.27
CA ASP A 99 -4.36 0.24 -7.26
C ASP A 99 -4.97 -1.16 -7.09
N GLN A 100 -4.53 -2.13 -7.87
CA GLN A 100 -5.01 -3.52 -7.81
C GLN A 100 -4.74 -4.15 -6.43
N LEU A 101 -3.55 -3.91 -5.86
CA LEU A 101 -3.24 -4.35 -4.50
C LEU A 101 -4.14 -3.65 -3.46
N ALA A 102 -4.33 -2.34 -3.58
CA ALA A 102 -5.16 -1.56 -2.66
C ALA A 102 -6.63 -1.99 -2.74
N GLU A 103 -7.16 -2.26 -3.93
CA GLU A 103 -8.51 -2.79 -4.14
C GLU A 103 -8.71 -4.15 -3.46
N ALA A 104 -7.76 -5.08 -3.61
CA ALA A 104 -7.81 -6.37 -2.94
C ALA A 104 -7.83 -6.23 -1.40
N ILE A 105 -7.03 -5.31 -0.85
CA ILE A 105 -7.04 -5.03 0.61
C ILE A 105 -8.35 -4.36 1.02
N LYS A 106 -8.83 -3.36 0.27
CA LYS A 106 -10.09 -2.63 0.54
C LYS A 106 -11.29 -3.59 0.50
N ALA A 107 -11.29 -4.59 -0.37
CA ALA A 107 -12.33 -5.63 -0.40
C ALA A 107 -12.39 -6.39 0.93
N GLU A 108 -11.25 -6.85 1.45
CA GLU A 108 -11.20 -7.52 2.75
C GLU A 108 -11.50 -6.59 3.93
N MET A 109 -11.18 -5.29 3.83
CA MET A 109 -11.59 -4.31 4.83
C MET A 109 -13.11 -4.19 4.92
N LYS A 110 -13.82 -4.26 3.78
CA LYS A 110 -15.29 -4.25 3.72
C LYS A 110 -15.88 -5.56 4.25
N ASN A 111 -15.35 -6.71 3.82
CA ASN A 111 -15.79 -8.02 4.30
C ASN A 111 -15.70 -8.13 5.83
N HIS A 112 -14.60 -7.67 6.43
CA HIS A 112 -14.46 -7.64 7.89
C HIS A 112 -15.48 -6.71 8.56
N HIS A 113 -15.83 -5.57 7.95
CA HIS A 113 -16.85 -4.68 8.50
C HIS A 113 -18.21 -5.39 8.55
N ASP A 114 -18.60 -6.08 7.48
CA ASP A 114 -19.88 -6.78 7.38
C ASP A 114 -19.97 -7.99 8.34
N GLU A 115 -18.85 -8.69 8.60
CA GLU A 115 -18.79 -9.78 9.60
C GLU A 115 -18.89 -9.31 11.06
N THR A 116 -18.64 -8.02 11.32
CA THR A 116 -18.54 -7.46 12.68
C THR A 116 -19.57 -6.39 13.01
N ALA A 117 -20.45 -6.05 12.05
CA ALA A 117 -21.60 -5.15 12.21
C ALA A 117 -22.84 -5.89 12.72
#